data_AF-A0A2N3AKA5-F1
#
_entry.id   AF-A0A2N3AKA5-F1
#
_cell.length_a   1.000
_cell.length_b   1.000
_cell.length_c   1.000
_cell.angle_alpha   90.00
_cell.angle_beta   90.00
_cell.angle_gamma   90.00
#
_symmetry.space_group_name_H-M   'P 1'
#
loop_
_entity.id
_entity.type
_entity.pdbx_description
1 polymer ?
#
loop_
_entity_poly.entity_id
_entity_poly.type
_entity_poly.pdbx_seq_one_letter_code
_entity_poly.pdbx_strand_id
1 'polypeptide(L)'
;MAKVEFSERTNLIEQAVYKYSLQDVAEPNLYRETMPYKEIPKVTFNHRHVPMVVPDEIWITDTTFRDGQQSRSPYTVDQMLKIFDFLHELDNESGVIRQTEFFIYSKRDREAVEKCLSRGYLYPEVTTWIRAKEEDFKLVKEMG
;
A
#
# COMPACT_ATOMS: atom_id res chain seq x y z
N MET A 1 13.11 25.92 -17.71
CA MET A 1 13.16 26.60 -16.40
C MET A 1 12.31 25.81 -15.43
N ALA A 2 12.77 25.58 -14.20
CA ALA A 2 11.95 24.93 -13.18
C ALA A 2 10.71 25.79 -12.90
N LYS A 3 9.54 25.15 -12.85
CA LYS A 3 8.24 25.81 -12.70
C LYS A 3 8.19 26.44 -11.30
N VAL A 4 7.89 27.74 -11.25
CA VAL A 4 7.71 28.51 -10.03
C VAL A 4 6.21 28.68 -9.84
N GLU A 5 5.67 28.26 -8.71
CA GLU A 5 4.24 28.20 -8.43
C GLU A 5 3.96 28.70 -7.01
N PHE A 6 2.82 29.35 -6.79
CA PHE A 6 2.37 29.69 -5.45
C PHE A 6 1.76 28.45 -4.80
N SER A 7 2.24 28.10 -3.61
CA SER A 7 1.74 26.97 -2.84
C SER A 7 0.64 27.45 -1.89
N GLU A 8 -0.59 26.98 -2.09
CA GLU A 8 -1.72 27.26 -1.17
C GLU A 8 -1.48 26.63 0.21
N ARG A 9 -0.61 25.61 0.28
CA ARG A 9 -0.31 24.87 1.51
C ARG A 9 0.63 25.62 2.44
N THR A 10 1.59 26.36 1.90
CA THR A 10 2.58 27.14 2.68
C THR A 10 2.37 28.64 2.58
N ASN A 11 1.52 29.11 1.68
CA ASN A 11 1.34 30.53 1.30
C ASN A 11 2.63 31.20 0.80
N LEU A 12 3.53 30.42 0.20
CA LEU A 12 4.80 30.89 -0.35
C LEU A 12 4.92 30.57 -1.83
N ILE A 13 5.79 31.30 -2.52
CA ILE A 13 6.20 30.96 -3.88
C ILE A 13 7.26 29.86 -3.79
N GLU A 14 6.94 28.69 -4.35
CA GLU A 14 7.79 27.51 -4.34
C GLU A 14 8.29 27.19 -5.75
N GLN A 15 9.52 26.69 -5.84
CA GLN A 15 10.08 26.18 -7.08
C GLN A 15 10.13 24.67 -7.00
N ALA A 16 9.46 23.97 -7.92
CA ALA A 16 9.56 22.53 -8.01
C ALA A 16 11.00 22.15 -8.45
N VAL A 17 11.84 21.76 -7.49
CA VAL A 17 13.27 21.49 -7.72
C VAL A 17 13.48 20.22 -8.57
N TYR A 18 12.51 19.30 -8.56
CA TYR A 18 12.68 17.99 -9.17
C TYR A 18 11.71 17.77 -10.33
N LYS A 19 12.27 17.61 -11.53
CA LYS A 19 11.59 16.99 -12.66
C LYS A 19 12.14 15.58 -12.80
N TYR A 20 11.39 14.59 -12.33
CA TYR A 20 11.77 13.19 -12.50
C TYR A 20 11.65 12.83 -13.98
N SER A 21 12.77 12.47 -14.60
CA SER A 21 12.80 11.86 -15.92
C SER A 21 13.17 10.40 -15.76
N LEU A 22 12.52 9.51 -16.50
CA LEU A 22 12.99 8.14 -16.62
C LEU A 22 14.42 8.17 -17.18
N GLN A 23 15.36 7.55 -16.48
CA GLN A 23 16.74 7.43 -16.92
C GLN A 23 16.99 5.98 -17.30
N ASP A 24 17.24 5.76 -18.59
CA ASP A 24 17.75 4.47 -19.07
C ASP A 24 19.26 4.46 -18.81
N VAL A 25 19.69 3.66 -17.84
CA VAL A 25 21.08 3.59 -17.38
C VAL A 25 21.73 2.31 -17.90
N ALA A 26 22.95 2.43 -18.42
CA ALA A 26 23.67 1.29 -18.99
C ALA A 26 24.03 0.22 -17.94
N GLU A 27 24.23 0.62 -16.68
CA GLU A 27 24.62 -0.26 -15.58
C GLU A 27 23.74 0.00 -14.35
N PRO A 28 23.42 -1.03 -13.56
CA PRO A 28 22.54 -0.88 -12.40
C PRO A 28 23.24 -0.14 -11.24
N ASN A 29 22.51 0.77 -10.58
CA ASN A 29 22.97 1.34 -9.32
C ASN A 29 22.71 0.35 -8.17
N LEU A 30 23.77 -0.30 -7.70
CA LEU A 30 23.72 -1.33 -6.65
C LEU A 30 23.88 -0.78 -5.23
N TYR A 31 24.03 0.54 -5.06
CA TYR A 31 24.13 1.19 -3.75
C TYR A 31 25.19 0.58 -2.81
N ARG A 32 26.36 0.17 -3.33
CA ARG A 32 27.36 -0.63 -2.59
C ARG A 32 27.95 0.10 -1.37
N GLU A 33 27.89 1.41 -1.36
CA GLU A 33 28.33 2.28 -0.26
C GLU A 33 27.38 2.20 0.93
N THR A 34 26.07 2.09 0.68
CA THR A 34 25.03 2.02 1.72
C THR A 34 24.55 0.60 1.99
N MET A 35 24.65 -0.30 1.00
CA MET A 35 24.25 -1.72 1.07
C MET A 35 25.44 -2.64 0.73
N PRO A 36 26.56 -2.59 1.48
CA PRO A 36 27.71 -3.44 1.23
C PRO A 36 27.41 -4.92 1.53
N TYR A 37 27.94 -5.84 0.72
CA TYR A 37 27.71 -7.29 0.88
C TYR A 37 28.39 -7.92 2.11
N LYS A 38 29.39 -7.24 2.70
CA LYS A 38 30.24 -7.79 3.77
C LYS A 38 30.06 -7.10 5.12
N GLU A 39 29.22 -6.07 5.16
CA GLU A 39 28.99 -5.25 6.35
C GLU A 39 27.49 -5.03 6.52
N ILE A 40 27.09 -4.51 7.68
CA ILE A 40 25.71 -4.09 7.89
C ILE A 40 25.35 -2.91 6.97
N PRO A 41 24.10 -2.81 6.48
CA PRO A 41 23.61 -1.63 5.78
C PRO A 41 23.87 -0.33 6.56
N LYS A 42 24.28 0.71 5.83
CA LYS A 42 24.62 2.03 6.37
C LYS A 42 23.49 3.00 6.06
N VAL A 43 23.10 3.78 7.06
CA VAL A 43 22.16 4.89 6.89
C VAL A 43 22.95 6.17 6.63
N THR A 44 22.61 6.88 5.56
CA THR A 44 23.15 8.22 5.31
C THR A 44 22.23 9.26 5.91
N PHE A 45 22.78 10.13 6.73
CA PHE A 45 22.07 11.31 7.19
C PHE A 45 22.29 12.41 6.16
N ASN A 46 21.22 12.88 5.52
CA ASN A 46 21.29 14.13 4.80
C ASN A 46 21.07 15.27 5.82
N HIS A 47 21.67 16.44 5.59
CA HIS A 47 21.41 17.63 6.43
C HIS A 47 20.06 18.29 6.09
N ARG A 48 19.08 17.51 5.61
CA ARG A 48 17.78 18.03 5.18
C ARG A 48 16.80 17.97 6.34
N HIS A 49 16.15 19.09 6.60
CA HIS A 49 15.00 19.14 7.47
C HIS A 49 13.75 18.82 6.65
N VAL A 50 13.03 17.77 7.03
CA VAL A 50 11.72 17.46 6.46
C VAL A 50 10.67 18.26 7.24
N PRO A 51 9.94 19.19 6.61
CA PRO A 51 8.90 19.94 7.30
C PRO A 51 7.76 19.02 7.73
N MET A 52 7.21 19.25 8.92
CA MET A 52 6.03 18.53 9.40
C MET A 52 4.79 19.06 8.69
N VAL A 53 4.50 18.51 7.51
CA VAL A 53 3.31 18.87 6.75
C VAL A 53 2.40 17.66 6.66
N VAL A 54 1.38 17.64 7.53
CA VAL A 54 0.34 16.59 7.50
C VAL A 54 -0.47 16.76 6.22
N PRO A 55 -0.69 15.69 5.43
CA PRO A 55 -1.54 15.74 4.25
C PRO A 55 -2.94 16.25 4.57
N ASP A 56 -3.57 16.95 3.61
CA ASP A 56 -4.96 17.44 3.78
C ASP A 56 -5.96 16.27 3.89
N GLU A 57 -5.64 15.14 3.26
CA GLU A 57 -6.39 13.89 3.33
C GLU A 57 -5.51 12.75 3.81
N ILE A 58 -6.03 11.95 4.74
CA ILE A 58 -5.39 10.74 5.25
C ILE A 58 -6.39 9.59 5.12
N TRP A 59 -5.89 8.44 4.68
CA TRP A 59 -6.64 7.19 4.70
C TRP A 59 -5.77 6.05 5.18
N ILE A 60 -6.43 4.93 5.47
CA ILE A 60 -5.89 3.70 6.02
C ILE A 60 -6.10 2.59 4.99
N THR A 61 -5.03 1.86 4.71
CA THR A 61 -5.09 0.56 4.05
C THR A 61 -4.86 -0.51 5.11
N ASP A 62 -5.90 -1.25 5.44
CA ASP A 62 -5.83 -2.37 6.38
C ASP A 62 -5.13 -3.58 5.73
N THR A 63 -4.30 -4.28 6.49
CA THR A 63 -3.60 -5.49 6.02
C THR A 63 -3.88 -6.69 6.90
N THR A 64 -5.03 -6.72 7.60
CA THR A 64 -5.35 -7.76 8.58
C THR A 64 -5.43 -9.16 7.93
N PHE A 65 -6.02 -9.26 6.73
CA PHE A 65 -6.19 -10.53 6.01
C PHE A 65 -4.97 -10.94 5.17
N ARG A 66 -3.95 -10.08 5.13
CA ARG A 66 -2.64 -10.34 4.50
C ARG A 66 -1.56 -10.46 5.57
N ASP A 67 -0.94 -9.36 5.96
CA ASP A 67 0.18 -9.36 6.93
C ASP A 67 -0.27 -9.85 8.31
N GLY A 68 -1.43 -9.37 8.78
CA GLY A 68 -1.95 -9.68 10.10
C GLY A 68 -2.13 -11.17 10.34
N GLN A 69 -2.68 -11.89 9.35
CA GLN A 69 -2.87 -13.34 9.46
C GLN A 69 -1.57 -14.16 9.46
N GLN A 70 -0.42 -13.59 9.06
CA GLN A 70 0.87 -14.30 9.10
C GLN A 70 1.43 -14.43 10.53
N SER A 71 0.93 -13.62 11.47
CA SER A 71 1.39 -13.59 12.87
C SER A 71 0.69 -14.58 13.80
N ARG A 72 -0.31 -15.33 13.30
CA ARG A 72 -1.24 -16.13 14.11
C ARG A 72 -1.80 -17.32 13.35
N SER A 73 -2.56 -18.16 14.04
CA SER A 73 -3.31 -19.23 13.37
C SER A 73 -4.23 -18.64 12.30
N PRO A 74 -4.27 -19.24 11.09
CA PRO A 74 -5.06 -18.73 9.99
C PRO A 74 -6.55 -18.59 10.34
N TYR A 75 -7.19 -17.48 9.95
CA TYR A 75 -8.61 -17.24 10.21
C TYR A 75 -9.51 -18.20 9.44
N THR A 76 -10.72 -18.46 9.95
CA THR A 76 -11.79 -19.06 9.14
C THR A 76 -12.44 -18.01 8.24
N VAL A 77 -13.18 -18.45 7.22
CA VAL A 77 -13.93 -17.54 6.33
C VAL A 77 -14.89 -16.65 7.12
N ASP A 78 -15.62 -17.21 8.07
CA ASP A 78 -16.58 -16.47 8.89
C ASP A 78 -15.90 -15.44 9.79
N GLN A 79 -14.72 -15.74 10.31
CA GLN A 79 -13.91 -14.79 11.07
C GLN A 79 -13.45 -13.63 10.19
N MET A 80 -12.99 -13.91 8.98
CA MET A 80 -12.59 -12.86 8.03
C MET A 80 -13.77 -11.95 7.69
N LEU A 81 -14.93 -12.54 7.39
CA LEU A 81 -16.15 -11.77 7.09
C LEU A 81 -16.58 -10.90 8.26
N LYS A 82 -16.52 -11.41 9.49
CA LYS A 82 -16.93 -10.64 10.66
C LYS A 82 -15.98 -9.48 10.93
N ILE A 83 -14.67 -9.68 10.73
CA ILE A 83 -13.69 -8.59 10.84
C ILE A 83 -13.90 -7.57 9.72
N PHE A 84 -14.18 -8.01 8.49
CA PHE A 84 -14.49 -7.12 7.38
C PHE A 84 -15.72 -6.27 7.65
N ASP A 85 -16.77 -6.85 8.23
CA ASP A 85 -17.95 -6.11 8.71
C ASP A 85 -17.57 -5.06 9.76
N PHE A 86 -16.73 -5.43 10.73
CA PHE A 86 -16.28 -4.46 11.73
C PHE A 86 -15.43 -3.33 11.14
N LEU A 87 -14.62 -3.59 10.11
CA LEU A 87 -13.88 -2.53 9.42
C LEU A 87 -14.84 -1.58 8.69
N HIS A 88 -15.87 -2.10 8.03
CA HIS A 88 -16.91 -1.29 7.39
C HIS A 88 -17.71 -0.47 8.41
N GLU A 89 -18.17 -1.10 9.50
CA GLU A 89 -18.87 -0.42 10.59
C GLU A 89 -18.01 0.66 11.25
N LEU A 90 -16.70 0.41 11.41
CA LEU A 90 -15.74 1.37 11.98
C LEU A 90 -15.47 2.54 11.03
N ASP A 91 -15.41 2.29 9.73
CA ASP A 91 -15.29 3.35 8.72
C ASP A 91 -16.49 4.30 8.75
N ASN A 92 -17.69 3.76 9.00
CA ASN A 92 -18.93 4.51 9.16
C ASN A 92 -19.15 5.55 8.05
N GLU A 93 -19.00 5.10 6.79
CA GLU A 93 -19.15 5.89 5.56
C GLU A 93 -18.15 7.05 5.40
N SER A 94 -17.10 7.13 6.23
CA SER A 94 -16.08 8.18 6.13
C SER A 94 -15.11 7.97 4.97
N GLY A 95 -14.92 6.73 4.51
CA GLY A 95 -13.93 6.37 3.50
C GLY A 95 -12.48 6.54 3.96
N VAL A 96 -12.24 6.63 5.28
CA VAL A 96 -10.90 6.68 5.87
C VAL A 96 -10.27 5.29 5.84
N ILE A 97 -10.99 4.23 6.22
CA ILE A 97 -10.53 2.85 6.02
C ILE A 97 -10.82 2.48 4.57
N ARG A 98 -9.91 2.90 3.69
CA ARG A 98 -10.13 2.93 2.24
C ARG A 98 -10.08 1.55 1.63
N GLN A 99 -9.13 0.73 2.05
CA GLN A 99 -8.86 -0.56 1.43
C GLN A 99 -8.51 -1.60 2.49
N THR A 100 -8.71 -2.87 2.16
CA THR A 100 -8.22 -3.99 2.96
C THR A 100 -7.59 -5.05 2.06
N GLU A 101 -6.38 -5.48 2.41
CA GLU A 101 -5.59 -6.43 1.62
C GLU A 101 -5.87 -7.88 2.01
N PHE A 102 -6.14 -8.71 1.00
CA PHE A 102 -6.30 -10.17 1.13
C PHE A 102 -5.17 -10.94 0.42
N PHE A 103 -4.89 -12.14 0.93
CA PHE A 103 -4.26 -13.18 0.14
C PHE A 103 -5.30 -13.91 -0.73
N ILE A 104 -4.87 -14.48 -1.85
CA ILE A 104 -5.74 -15.23 -2.77
C ILE A 104 -5.19 -16.61 -3.13
N TYR A 105 -4.21 -17.10 -2.38
CA TYR A 105 -3.50 -18.34 -2.70
C TYR A 105 -4.27 -19.60 -2.31
N SER A 106 -4.99 -19.57 -1.18
CA SER A 106 -5.80 -20.71 -0.74
C SER A 106 -7.25 -20.58 -1.23
N LYS A 107 -7.94 -21.71 -1.36
CA LYS A 107 -9.38 -21.73 -1.68
C LYS A 107 -10.19 -20.97 -0.63
N ARG A 108 -9.81 -21.09 0.63
CA ARG A 108 -10.45 -20.41 1.76
C ARG A 108 -10.35 -18.89 1.63
N ASP A 109 -9.18 -18.36 1.29
CA ASP A 109 -9.00 -16.91 1.19
C ASP A 109 -9.76 -16.35 -0.02
N ARG A 110 -9.80 -17.08 -1.14
CA ARG A 110 -10.65 -16.73 -2.29
C ARG A 110 -12.13 -16.72 -1.95
N GLU A 111 -12.61 -17.74 -1.22
CA GLU A 111 -13.99 -17.78 -0.74
C GLU A 111 -14.32 -16.60 0.19
N ALA A 112 -13.38 -16.20 1.05
CA ALA A 112 -13.55 -15.02 1.89
C ALA A 112 -13.66 -13.74 1.04
N VAL A 113 -12.80 -13.57 0.03
CA VAL A 113 -12.86 -12.42 -0.88
C VAL A 113 -14.20 -12.36 -1.61
N GLU A 114 -14.66 -13.46 -2.21
CA GLU A 114 -15.96 -13.51 -2.90
C GLU A 114 -17.12 -13.10 -1.97
N LYS A 115 -17.11 -13.63 -0.74
CA LYS A 115 -18.14 -13.28 0.26
C LYS A 115 -18.04 -11.82 0.71
N CYS A 116 -16.84 -11.28 0.91
CA CYS A 116 -16.65 -9.86 1.25
C CYS A 116 -17.15 -8.96 0.11
N LEU A 117 -16.81 -9.27 -1.15
CA LEU A 117 -17.29 -8.53 -2.32
C LEU A 117 -18.83 -8.56 -2.44
N SER A 118 -19.45 -9.70 -2.15
CA SER A 118 -20.92 -9.83 -2.19
C SER A 118 -21.67 -8.97 -1.19
N ARG A 119 -20.98 -8.37 -0.20
CA ARG A 119 -21.57 -7.39 0.72
C ARG A 119 -21.91 -6.06 0.03
N GLY A 120 -21.23 -5.74 -1.07
CA GLY A 120 -21.46 -4.50 -1.81
C GLY A 120 -21.10 -3.24 -1.04
N TYR A 121 -20.21 -3.32 -0.05
CA TYR A 121 -19.72 -2.15 0.68
C TYR A 121 -18.87 -1.28 -0.23
N LEU A 122 -19.02 0.04 -0.10
CA LEU A 122 -18.14 0.98 -0.80
C LEU A 122 -16.73 0.94 -0.20
N TYR A 123 -16.64 0.90 1.14
CA TYR A 123 -15.38 0.82 1.89
C TYR A 123 -15.44 -0.20 3.03
N PRO A 124 -14.33 -0.88 3.37
CA PRO A 124 -13.06 -0.83 2.63
C PRO A 124 -13.13 -1.59 1.30
N GLU A 125 -12.47 -1.05 0.26
CA GLU A 125 -12.27 -1.75 -1.01
C GLU A 125 -11.44 -3.01 -0.81
N VAL A 126 -11.87 -4.12 -1.42
CA VAL A 126 -11.13 -5.38 -1.36
C VAL A 126 -9.97 -5.32 -2.36
N THR A 127 -8.74 -5.41 -1.85
CA THR A 127 -7.53 -5.49 -2.67
C THR A 127 -6.80 -6.81 -2.41
N THR A 128 -5.89 -7.17 -3.32
CA THR A 128 -5.17 -8.44 -3.23
C THR A 128 -3.67 -8.23 -3.41
N TRP A 129 -2.87 -8.98 -2.68
CA TRP A 129 -1.42 -9.01 -2.85
C TRP A 129 -0.98 -10.25 -3.62
N ILE A 130 -0.18 -10.06 -4.68
CA ILE A 130 0.44 -11.15 -5.46
C ILE A 130 1.95 -10.98 -5.61
N ARG A 131 2.65 -12.08 -5.89
CA ARG A 131 4.06 -12.02 -6.30
C ARG A 131 4.15 -11.66 -7.77
N ALA A 132 5.32 -11.16 -8.19
CA ALA A 132 5.65 -10.94 -9.59
C ALA A 132 5.98 -12.29 -10.30
N LYS A 133 4.98 -13.16 -10.42
CA LYS A 133 5.05 -14.46 -11.10
C LYS A 133 3.83 -14.65 -12.00
N GLU A 134 4.05 -15.19 -13.20
CA GLU A 134 3.00 -15.32 -14.22
C GLU A 134 1.77 -16.09 -13.73
N GLU A 135 1.97 -17.11 -12.88
CA GLU A 135 0.88 -17.93 -12.36
C GLU A 135 -0.04 -17.15 -11.41
N ASP A 136 0.51 -16.22 -10.62
CA ASP A 136 -0.28 -15.44 -9.67
C ASP A 136 -1.17 -14.41 -10.41
N PHE A 137 -0.75 -13.93 -11.60
CA PHE A 137 -1.59 -13.07 -12.44
C PHE A 137 -2.86 -13.79 -12.94
N LYS A 138 -2.79 -15.10 -13.18
CA LYS A 138 -3.96 -15.89 -13.58
C LYS A 138 -5.00 -15.92 -12.46
N LEU A 139 -4.56 -16.06 -11.22
CA LEU A 139 -5.44 -16.05 -10.04
C LEU A 139 -6.18 -14.73 -9.90
N VAL A 140 -5.50 -13.59 -10.05
CA VAL A 140 -6.16 -12.27 -9.99
C VAL A 140 -7.21 -12.16 -11.09
N LYS A 141 -6.86 -12.52 -12.33
CA LYS A 141 -7.76 -12.45 -13.49
C LYS A 141 -8.99 -13.35 -13.37
N GLU A 142 -8.87 -14.50 -12.70
CA GLU A 142 -10.00 -15.41 -12.45
C GLU A 142 -10.97 -14.85 -11.41
N MET A 143 -10.53 -13.92 -10.55
CA MET A 143 -11.36 -13.33 -9.49
C MET A 143 -12.18 -12.12 -9.95
N GLY A 144 -11.92 -11.59 -11.15
CA GLY A 144 -12.62 -10.44 -11.74
C GLY A 144 -11.69 -9.28 -12.04
#